data_AF-A0A7J2KCZ8-F1
#
_entry.id   AF-A0A7J2KCZ8-F1
#
_cell.length_a   1.000
_cell.length_b   1.000
_cell.length_c   1.000
_cell.angle_alpha   90.00
_cell.angle_beta   90.00
_cell.angle_gamma   90.00
#
_symmetry.space_group_name_H-M   'P 1'
#
loop_
_entity.id
_entity.type
_entity.pdbx_description
1 polymer ?
#
loop_
_entity_poly.entity_id
_entity_poly.type
_entity_poly.pdbx_seq_one_letter_code
_entity_poly.pdbx_strand_id
1 'polypeptide(L)'
;VPMLYKIYNRFNKVIFSSTIHGYEGAGRGFSVRFLTTIRKDPNVDLIEYEMIEPIRYALNDPVEKWLFDTFLLDAEPAPLNEEDLKNIDEMNVKYYIPDLEEFFLKREEELREFVGIYVMAHYRNNPNDLGMMMDAPHHIIRMLKLPSNKIVNAVDMAEEGPIPVEIRRKLLSGLKLAGNIIPDRFIKHFKLLSFGDLKGIRIVRIATHPQVMNKGLGSYVLRKIEEEISGKGYDWIGAGFGASKELLNFWIKNNYIPIHISPDRNPISGEYTVIVIKPLSERAKKYILYAFNEFIIKLVNSLSSPYYDLEPTVAEMLLRKYFVKKNMVIKPNLTLVQKARLISYIMNEMTLETCMDAVKEVVSTYFYDLSSNAPTLSLKDKLLLISKILQSKNWRTTCKELGLDPVFAMKKTREIIKILVKHYYGSIEELREKIFNTLEKIRF
;
A
#
# COMPACT_ATOMS: atom_id res chain seq x y z
N VAL A 1 -10.96 9.87 -5.95
CA VAL A 1 -11.01 9.82 -7.43
C VAL A 1 -11.97 8.77 -7.99
N PRO A 2 -11.92 7.46 -7.63
CA PRO A 2 -12.85 6.46 -8.18
C PRO A 2 -14.33 6.81 -7.98
N MET A 3 -14.68 7.41 -6.83
CA MET A 3 -16.03 7.91 -6.57
C MET A 3 -16.44 9.04 -7.53
N LEU A 4 -15.53 9.96 -7.86
CA LEU A 4 -15.79 11.04 -8.81
C LEU A 4 -16.11 10.49 -10.21
N TYR A 5 -15.34 9.50 -10.69
CA TYR A 5 -15.66 8.83 -11.95
C TYR A 5 -16.98 8.06 -11.92
N LYS A 6 -17.35 7.45 -10.78
CA LYS A 6 -18.66 6.81 -10.64
C LYS A 6 -19.82 7.81 -10.75
N ILE A 7 -19.66 9.01 -10.18
CA ILE A 7 -20.65 10.08 -10.30
C ILE A 7 -20.70 10.57 -11.75
N TYR A 8 -19.54 10.90 -12.32
CA TYR A 8 -19.39 11.32 -13.71
C TYR A 8 -20.04 10.36 -14.71
N ASN A 9 -19.76 9.06 -14.60
CA ASN A 9 -20.30 8.04 -15.52
C ASN A 9 -21.80 7.74 -15.31
N ARG A 10 -22.40 8.19 -14.21
CA ARG A 10 -23.79 7.85 -13.87
C ARG A 10 -24.79 8.91 -14.32
N PHE A 11 -24.37 10.16 -14.44
CA PHE A 11 -25.26 11.29 -14.65
C PHE A 11 -24.85 12.09 -15.88
N ASN A 12 -25.83 12.52 -16.68
CA ASN A 12 -25.59 13.27 -17.92
C ASN A 12 -25.21 14.75 -17.70
N LYS A 13 -25.50 15.30 -16.51
CA LYS A 13 -25.15 16.67 -16.10
C LYS A 13 -24.66 16.62 -14.67
N VAL A 14 -23.44 17.09 -14.43
CA VAL A 14 -22.80 17.09 -13.11
C VAL A 14 -22.07 18.40 -12.91
N ILE A 15 -22.19 18.98 -11.71
CA ILE A 15 -21.40 20.13 -11.29
C ILE A 15 -20.45 19.65 -10.20
N PHE A 16 -19.16 19.91 -10.39
CA PHE A 16 -18.14 19.70 -9.36
C PHE A 16 -17.65 21.06 -8.88
N SER A 17 -17.49 21.21 -7.57
CA SER A 17 -16.87 22.37 -6.94
C SER A 17 -15.67 21.89 -6.11
N SER A 18 -14.57 22.62 -6.20
CA SER A 18 -13.33 22.28 -5.51
C SER A 18 -12.52 23.53 -5.22
N THR A 19 -11.69 23.48 -4.18
CA THR A 19 -10.71 24.53 -3.85
C THR A 19 -9.36 24.12 -4.43
N ILE A 20 -8.64 25.01 -5.12
CA ILE A 20 -7.31 24.71 -5.68
C ILE A 20 -6.22 25.09 -4.67
N HIS A 21 -6.19 26.35 -4.25
CA HIS A 21 -5.22 26.87 -3.28
C HIS A 21 -5.82 27.05 -1.88
N GLY A 22 -4.99 26.92 -0.83
CA GLY A 22 -5.38 27.15 0.56
C GLY A 22 -5.28 25.92 1.48
N TYR A 23 -5.77 26.06 2.72
CA TYR A 23 -5.58 25.10 3.83
C TYR A 23 -6.12 23.67 3.59
N GLU A 24 -7.04 23.52 2.63
CA GLU A 24 -7.64 22.25 2.19
C GLU A 24 -7.67 22.14 0.66
N GLY A 25 -6.71 22.80 -0.02
CA GLY A 25 -6.58 22.73 -1.47
C GLY A 25 -6.65 21.28 -1.96
N ALA A 26 -7.57 21.02 -2.89
CA ALA A 26 -7.68 19.75 -3.57
C ALA A 26 -6.45 19.63 -4.46
N GLY A 27 -5.43 18.95 -3.95
CA GLY A 27 -4.19 18.70 -4.67
C GLY A 27 -4.41 17.79 -5.90
N ARG A 28 -3.51 16.82 -6.08
CA ARG A 28 -3.45 15.97 -7.29
C ARG A 28 -4.76 15.31 -7.71
N GLY A 29 -5.59 14.91 -6.75
CA GLY A 29 -6.74 14.05 -6.98
C GLY A 29 -7.78 14.67 -7.92
N PHE A 30 -8.16 15.92 -7.65
CA PHE A 30 -9.15 16.63 -8.42
C PHE A 30 -8.50 17.29 -9.66
N SER A 31 -7.53 18.17 -9.45
CA SER A 31 -7.00 19.04 -10.50
C SER A 31 -6.13 18.30 -11.54
N VAL A 32 -5.32 17.34 -11.11
CA VAL A 32 -4.35 16.66 -12.00
C VAL A 32 -4.86 15.33 -12.55
N ARG A 33 -5.57 14.52 -11.75
CA ARG A 33 -6.06 13.21 -12.23
C ARG A 33 -7.45 13.31 -12.84
N PHE A 34 -8.40 13.84 -12.07
CA PHE A 34 -9.79 13.87 -12.48
C PHE A 34 -10.03 14.87 -13.63
N LEU A 35 -9.72 16.16 -13.44
CA LEU A 35 -9.92 17.17 -14.47
C LEU A 35 -9.15 16.89 -15.76
N THR A 36 -7.88 16.47 -15.69
CA THR A 36 -7.12 16.11 -16.91
C THR A 36 -7.75 14.95 -17.68
N THR A 37 -8.45 14.03 -17.01
CA THR A 37 -9.19 12.96 -17.70
C THR A 37 -10.45 13.51 -18.35
N ILE A 38 -11.21 14.36 -17.65
CA ILE A 38 -12.43 14.97 -18.20
C ILE A 38 -12.11 15.87 -19.40
N ARG A 39 -11.05 16.68 -19.31
CA ARG A 39 -10.54 17.52 -20.43
C ARG A 39 -10.17 16.72 -21.67
N LYS A 40 -9.88 15.43 -21.53
CA LYS A 40 -9.52 14.53 -22.64
C LYS A 40 -10.71 13.71 -23.15
N ASP A 41 -11.88 13.79 -22.52
CA ASP A 41 -13.06 13.05 -22.95
C ASP A 41 -13.77 13.84 -24.07
N PRO A 42 -13.76 13.36 -25.33
CA PRO A 42 -14.37 14.08 -26.44
C PRO A 42 -15.91 14.09 -26.38
N ASN A 43 -16.52 13.31 -25.49
CA ASN A 43 -17.97 13.18 -25.39
C ASN A 43 -18.59 14.14 -24.37
N VAL A 44 -17.82 15.05 -23.78
CA VAL A 44 -18.27 15.98 -22.76
C VAL A 44 -18.06 17.42 -23.18
N ASP A 45 -19.13 18.20 -23.00
CA ASP A 45 -19.08 19.65 -23.02
C ASP A 45 -18.62 20.15 -21.64
N LEU A 46 -17.32 20.40 -21.51
CA LEU A 46 -16.70 20.81 -20.25
C LEU A 46 -16.69 22.34 -20.14
N ILE A 47 -17.39 22.86 -19.12
CA ILE A 47 -17.37 24.28 -18.77
C ILE A 47 -16.59 24.45 -17.47
N GLU A 48 -15.50 25.22 -17.51
CA GLU A 48 -14.65 25.52 -16.36
C GLU A 48 -14.85 26.97 -15.93
N TYR A 49 -15.05 27.19 -14.64
CA TYR A 49 -15.12 28.51 -14.01
C TYR A 49 -14.21 28.54 -12.79
N GLU A 50 -13.44 29.62 -12.67
CA GLU A 50 -12.60 29.89 -11.51
C GLU A 50 -13.14 31.12 -10.76
N MET A 51 -13.23 31.00 -9.44
CA MET A 51 -13.67 32.08 -8.57
C MET A 51 -12.46 32.62 -7.81
N ILE A 52 -12.07 33.86 -8.14
CA ILE A 52 -10.85 34.50 -7.59
C ILE A 52 -11.20 35.61 -6.59
N GLU A 53 -12.33 36.31 -6.79
CA GLU A 53 -12.72 37.45 -5.96
C GLU A 53 -13.22 37.00 -4.57
N PRO A 54 -12.55 37.39 -3.46
CA PRO A 54 -13.01 37.06 -2.12
C PRO A 54 -14.26 37.85 -1.75
N ILE A 55 -15.21 37.19 -1.07
CA ILE A 55 -16.44 37.85 -0.58
C ILE A 55 -16.34 38.37 0.86
N ARG A 56 -15.28 38.00 1.59
CA ARG A 56 -15.13 38.30 3.03
C ARG A 56 -14.15 39.42 3.33
N TYR A 57 -13.21 39.67 2.43
CA TYR A 57 -12.13 40.64 2.55
C TYR A 57 -11.84 41.22 1.17
N ALA A 58 -11.06 42.29 1.14
CA ALA A 58 -10.73 42.96 -0.11
C ALA A 58 -9.80 42.09 -0.98
N LEU A 59 -9.91 42.25 -2.29
CA LEU A 59 -8.92 41.69 -3.21
C LEU A 59 -7.52 42.22 -2.85
N ASN A 60 -6.52 41.34 -2.79
CA ASN A 60 -5.15 41.64 -2.36
C ASN A 60 -5.00 42.05 -0.89
N ASP A 61 -5.78 41.45 0.02
CA ASP A 61 -5.62 41.67 1.46
C ASP A 61 -4.18 41.31 1.89
N PRO A 62 -3.42 42.25 2.51
CA PRO A 62 -2.04 42.00 2.91
C PRO A 62 -1.91 40.89 3.98
N VAL A 63 -2.94 40.65 4.78
CA VAL A 63 -2.97 39.55 5.77
C VAL A 63 -3.16 38.20 5.07
N GLU A 64 -3.99 38.15 4.02
CA GLU A 64 -4.10 36.96 3.18
C GLU A 64 -2.77 36.67 2.48
N LYS A 65 -2.14 37.69 1.89
CA LYS A 65 -0.83 37.52 1.27
C LYS A 65 0.20 36.97 2.26
N TRP A 66 0.30 37.59 3.45
CA TRP A 66 1.17 37.09 4.51
C TRP A 66 0.88 35.63 4.90
N LEU A 67 -0.41 35.25 5.00
CA LEU A 67 -0.82 33.89 5.32
C LEU A 67 -0.35 32.90 4.25
N PHE A 68 -0.55 33.23 2.97
CA PHE A 68 -0.14 32.38 1.85
C PHE A 68 1.38 32.24 1.77
N ASP A 69 2.11 33.36 1.90
CA ASP A 69 3.57 33.39 1.88
C ASP A 69 4.14 32.60 3.06
N THR A 70 3.58 32.74 4.26
CA THR A 70 4.08 32.06 5.48
C THR A 70 3.84 30.56 5.47
N PHE A 71 2.67 30.12 5.00
CA PHE A 71 2.29 28.70 5.01
C PHE A 71 2.49 28.00 3.67
N LEU A 72 3.05 28.69 2.68
CA LEU A 72 3.35 28.16 1.35
C LEU A 72 2.12 27.54 0.66
N LEU A 73 0.96 28.18 0.82
CA LEU A 73 -0.34 27.64 0.38
C LEU A 73 -0.53 27.65 -1.15
N ASP A 74 0.29 28.45 -1.83
CA ASP A 74 0.39 28.60 -3.28
C ASP A 74 1.71 28.05 -3.84
N ALA A 75 2.45 27.27 -3.06
CA ALA A 75 3.70 26.69 -3.52
C ALA A 75 3.48 25.72 -4.68
N GLU A 76 4.28 25.90 -5.74
CA GLU A 76 4.26 25.08 -6.94
C GLU A 76 5.64 24.48 -7.23
N PRO A 77 5.70 23.28 -7.84
CA PRO A 77 6.95 22.71 -8.32
C PRO A 77 7.60 23.59 -9.40
N ALA A 78 8.93 23.53 -9.51
CA ALA A 78 9.67 24.25 -10.55
C ALA A 78 9.25 23.82 -11.96
N PRO A 79 9.00 24.77 -12.90
CA PRO A 79 8.76 24.41 -14.29
C PRO A 79 10.01 23.76 -14.91
N LEU A 80 9.84 22.63 -15.59
CA LEU A 80 10.93 21.90 -16.23
C LEU A 80 11.02 22.27 -17.72
N ASN A 81 12.24 22.49 -18.22
CA ASN A 81 12.52 22.70 -19.64
C ASN A 81 13.01 21.41 -20.32
N GLU A 82 13.25 21.45 -21.64
CA GLU A 82 13.67 20.26 -22.41
C GLU A 82 15.00 19.67 -21.92
N GLU A 83 15.96 20.50 -21.53
CA GLU A 83 17.25 20.06 -21.00
C GLU A 83 17.09 19.39 -19.62
N ASP A 84 16.21 19.92 -18.77
CA ASP A 84 15.86 19.28 -17.49
C ASP A 84 15.27 17.87 -17.73
N LEU A 85 14.37 17.73 -18.70
CA LEU A 85 13.76 16.44 -19.05
C LEU A 85 14.81 15.44 -19.56
N LYS A 86 15.75 15.89 -20.39
CA LYS A 86 16.86 15.06 -20.87
C LYS A 86 17.74 14.56 -19.72
N ASN A 87 18.10 15.47 -18.79
CA ASN A 87 18.88 15.10 -17.60
C ASN A 87 18.14 14.08 -16.73
N ILE A 88 16.80 14.17 -16.62
CA ILE A 88 16.00 13.18 -15.88
C ILE A 88 15.99 11.82 -16.57
N ASP A 89 15.87 11.80 -17.90
CA ASP A 89 15.85 10.56 -18.69
C ASP A 89 17.19 9.82 -18.62
N GLU A 90 18.29 10.56 -18.50
CA GLU A 90 19.64 10.03 -18.27
C GLU A 90 19.95 9.78 -16.77
N MET A 91 19.00 10.05 -15.87
CA MET A 91 19.18 10.00 -14.41
C MET A 91 20.36 10.86 -13.92
N ASN A 92 20.67 11.96 -14.61
CA ASN A 92 21.62 12.98 -14.20
C ASN A 92 20.98 13.91 -13.16
N VAL A 93 20.83 13.37 -11.95
CA VAL A 93 20.28 14.06 -10.78
C VAL A 93 21.22 13.85 -9.59
N LYS A 94 21.29 14.84 -8.71
CA LYS A 94 22.12 14.82 -7.50
C LYS A 94 21.26 14.58 -6.27
N TYR A 95 21.69 13.64 -5.43
CA TYR A 95 21.15 13.46 -4.09
C TYR A 95 21.64 14.57 -3.17
N TYR A 96 20.72 15.25 -2.49
CA TYR A 96 21.05 16.41 -1.67
C TYR A 96 20.55 16.23 -0.24
N ILE A 97 21.44 16.53 0.70
CA ILE A 97 21.21 16.58 2.15
C ILE A 97 21.25 18.07 2.53
N PRO A 98 20.10 18.72 2.77
CA PRO A 98 20.08 20.12 3.18
C PRO A 98 20.57 20.29 4.62
N ASP A 99 21.19 21.44 4.90
CA ASP A 99 21.19 21.99 6.25
C ASP A 99 19.77 22.50 6.56
N LEU A 100 19.11 21.98 7.59
CA LEU A 100 17.69 22.23 7.82
C LEU A 100 17.41 23.68 8.19
N GLU A 101 18.27 24.30 9.01
CA GLU A 101 18.09 25.69 9.43
C GLU A 101 18.23 26.63 8.23
N GLU A 102 19.28 26.45 7.41
CA GLU A 102 19.45 27.23 6.19
C GLU A 102 18.31 26.98 5.19
N PHE A 103 17.91 25.72 4.99
CA PHE A 103 16.86 25.34 4.06
C PHE A 103 15.52 25.97 4.40
N PHE A 104 15.09 25.89 5.67
CA PHE A 104 13.80 26.43 6.10
C PHE A 104 13.80 27.94 6.28
N LEU A 105 14.91 28.56 6.70
CA LEU A 105 14.93 29.99 7.06
C LEU A 105 15.53 30.91 5.99
N LYS A 106 16.30 30.39 5.03
CA LYS A 106 17.08 31.21 4.08
C LYS A 106 16.91 30.82 2.61
N ARG A 107 16.30 29.69 2.29
CA ARG A 107 16.16 29.15 0.92
C ARG A 107 14.71 29.10 0.47
N GLU A 108 14.02 30.24 0.52
CA GLU A 108 12.58 30.32 0.27
C GLU A 108 12.16 29.76 -1.10
N GLU A 109 12.88 30.09 -2.18
CA GLU A 109 12.57 29.56 -3.53
C GLU A 109 12.64 28.03 -3.56
N GLU A 110 13.71 27.43 -3.00
CA GLU A 110 13.86 25.98 -2.94
C GLU A 110 12.80 25.33 -2.04
N LEU A 111 12.45 25.98 -0.93
CA LEU A 111 11.42 25.52 -0.02
C LEU A 111 10.05 25.50 -0.72
N ARG A 112 9.74 26.53 -1.52
CA ARG A 112 8.53 26.60 -2.36
C ARG A 112 8.50 25.46 -3.38
N GLU A 113 9.60 25.19 -4.07
CA GLU A 113 9.66 24.04 -5.01
C GLU A 113 9.42 22.71 -4.27
N PHE A 114 10.07 22.53 -3.13
CA PHE A 114 9.99 21.31 -2.32
C PHE A 114 8.56 21.06 -1.80
N VAL A 115 7.95 22.08 -1.19
CA VAL A 115 6.57 22.01 -0.68
C VAL A 115 5.58 21.88 -1.82
N GLY A 116 5.79 22.60 -2.93
CA GLY A 116 4.95 22.52 -4.12
C GLY A 116 4.87 21.10 -4.70
N ILE A 117 5.96 20.34 -4.65
CA ILE A 117 5.94 18.91 -5.02
C ILE A 117 4.98 18.11 -4.13
N TYR A 118 4.94 18.35 -2.82
CA TYR A 118 3.96 17.69 -1.94
C TYR A 118 2.53 18.16 -2.18
N VAL A 119 2.34 19.47 -2.37
CA VAL A 119 1.04 20.07 -2.72
C VAL A 119 0.43 19.36 -3.92
N MET A 120 1.23 19.17 -4.97
CA MET A 120 0.78 18.54 -6.21
C MET A 120 0.81 17.01 -6.19
N ALA A 121 1.51 16.35 -5.27
CA ALA A 121 1.61 14.89 -5.25
C ALA A 121 0.58 14.21 -4.32
N HIS A 122 0.17 14.87 -3.23
CA HIS A 122 -0.68 14.28 -2.19
C HIS A 122 -2.17 14.67 -2.32
N TYR A 123 -3.03 13.81 -1.76
CA TYR A 123 -4.50 13.97 -1.85
C TYR A 123 -5.04 15.09 -0.95
N ARG A 124 -4.32 15.46 0.10
CA ARG A 124 -4.59 16.59 0.99
C ARG A 124 -3.28 16.94 1.70
N ASN A 125 -2.96 18.22 1.77
CA ASN A 125 -1.86 18.73 2.58
C ASN A 125 -2.46 19.55 3.72
N ASN A 126 -1.86 19.46 4.91
CA ASN A 126 -2.23 20.29 6.04
C ASN A 126 -1.07 21.25 6.28
N PRO A 127 -1.29 22.56 6.47
CA PRO A 127 -0.23 23.50 6.81
C PRO A 127 0.62 23.06 8.03
N ASN A 128 0.01 22.32 8.96
CA ASN A 128 0.71 21.72 10.10
C ASN A 128 1.84 20.76 9.70
N ASP A 129 1.82 20.21 8.49
CA ASP A 129 2.87 19.31 7.99
C ASP A 129 4.21 20.06 7.88
N LEU A 130 4.20 21.29 7.35
CA LEU A 130 5.40 22.13 7.27
C LEU A 130 5.90 22.49 8.68
N GLY A 131 4.98 22.88 9.56
CA GLY A 131 5.31 23.14 10.97
C GLY A 131 5.94 21.92 11.65
N MET A 132 5.43 20.72 11.40
CA MET A 132 6.00 19.49 11.95
C MET A 132 7.40 19.20 11.38
N MET A 133 7.65 19.42 10.09
CA MET A 133 8.98 19.27 9.49
C MET A 133 10.01 20.25 10.09
N MET A 134 9.56 21.45 10.50
CA MET A 134 10.41 22.49 11.08
C MET A 134 10.64 22.33 12.60
N ASP A 135 9.62 21.89 13.34
CA ASP A 135 9.64 21.83 14.80
C ASP A 135 10.18 20.50 15.34
N ALA A 136 9.89 19.39 14.67
CA ALA A 136 10.20 18.06 15.18
C ALA A 136 11.67 17.68 14.90
N PRO A 137 12.54 17.55 15.91
CA PRO A 137 13.99 17.35 15.71
C PRO A 137 14.36 15.98 15.11
N HIS A 138 13.40 15.06 15.07
CA HIS A 138 13.57 13.73 14.50
C HIS A 138 13.14 13.66 13.03
N HIS A 139 12.62 14.75 12.46
CA HIS A 139 12.35 14.86 11.03
C HIS A 139 13.61 15.20 10.24
N ILE A 140 13.72 14.61 9.06
CA ILE A 140 14.89 14.66 8.19
C ILE A 140 14.41 14.80 6.75
N ILE A 141 14.95 15.81 6.06
CA ILE A 141 14.59 16.11 4.68
C ILE A 141 15.67 15.64 3.71
N ARG A 142 15.27 15.03 2.59
CA ARG A 142 16.15 14.68 1.46
C ARG A 142 15.48 15.05 0.16
N MET A 143 16.29 15.34 -0.85
CA MET A 143 15.77 15.70 -2.17
C MET A 143 16.68 15.26 -3.30
N LEU A 144 16.13 15.20 -4.51
CA LEU A 144 16.92 15.13 -5.74
C LEU A 144 16.87 16.47 -6.45
N LYS A 145 18.05 16.97 -6.84
CA LYS A 145 18.22 18.20 -7.61
C LYS A 145 18.78 17.91 -9.00
N LEU A 146 18.35 18.71 -9.97
CA LEU A 146 18.95 18.75 -11.29
C LEU A 146 20.26 19.55 -11.30
N PRO A 147 21.08 19.45 -12.36
CA PRO A 147 22.20 20.38 -12.59
C PRO A 147 21.76 21.86 -12.59
N SER A 148 20.50 22.13 -12.96
CA SER A 148 19.84 23.43 -12.89
C SER A 148 19.40 23.85 -11.48
N ASN A 149 19.74 23.06 -10.44
CA ASN A 149 19.34 23.20 -9.03
C ASN A 149 17.84 23.01 -8.71
N LYS A 150 16.98 22.87 -9.72
CA LYS A 150 15.55 22.58 -9.54
C LYS A 150 15.34 21.26 -8.81
N ILE A 151 14.39 21.25 -7.87
CA ILE A 151 14.03 20.05 -7.12
C ILE A 151 13.07 19.19 -7.95
N VAL A 152 13.38 17.90 -8.08
CA VAL A 152 12.56 16.94 -8.85
C VAL A 152 11.99 15.80 -8.00
N ASN A 153 12.46 15.66 -6.77
CA ASN A 153 11.96 14.70 -5.80
C ASN A 153 12.15 15.25 -4.38
N ALA A 154 11.13 15.09 -3.54
CA ALA A 154 11.07 15.57 -2.17
C ALA A 154 10.77 14.40 -1.22
N VAL A 155 11.58 14.23 -0.18
CA VAL A 155 11.41 13.19 0.84
C VAL A 155 11.47 13.79 2.25
N ASP A 156 10.45 13.47 3.05
CA ASP A 156 10.37 13.74 4.48
C ASP A 156 10.41 12.40 5.20
N MET A 157 11.30 12.30 6.18
CA MET A 157 11.58 11.09 6.93
C MET A 157 11.59 11.41 8.42
N ALA A 158 11.27 10.42 9.24
CA ALA A 158 11.33 10.54 10.69
C ALA A 158 12.17 9.40 11.28
N GLU A 159 13.08 9.73 12.19
CA GLU A 159 13.71 8.74 13.05
C GLU A 159 12.70 8.19 14.07
N GLU A 160 12.60 6.86 14.16
CA GLU A 160 11.77 6.18 15.14
C GLU A 160 12.60 5.20 15.98
N GLY A 161 12.26 5.12 17.27
CA GLY A 161 12.98 4.33 18.25
C GLY A 161 14.38 4.87 18.61
N PRO A 162 15.08 4.22 19.55
CA PRO A 162 14.56 3.17 20.42
C PRO A 162 13.53 3.72 21.42
N ILE A 163 12.55 2.90 21.80
CA ILE A 163 11.53 3.25 22.79
C ILE A 163 12.01 2.79 24.18
N PRO A 164 11.95 3.61 25.24
CA PRO A 164 12.27 3.19 26.61
C PRO A 164 11.40 2.01 27.09
N VAL A 165 11.98 1.08 27.85
CA VAL A 165 11.32 -0.18 28.28
C VAL A 165 10.04 0.11 29.09
N GLU A 166 10.04 1.17 29.89
CA GLU A 166 8.93 1.63 30.73
C GLU A 166 7.72 2.03 29.88
N ILE A 167 7.97 2.60 28.69
CA ILE A 167 6.93 3.02 27.74
C ILE A 167 6.42 1.82 26.96
N ARG A 168 7.27 0.84 26.61
CA ARG A 168 6.88 -0.35 25.83
C ARG A 168 5.77 -1.16 26.50
N ARG A 169 5.80 -1.30 27.83
CA ARG A 169 4.72 -1.98 28.56
C ARG A 169 3.41 -1.20 28.50
N LYS A 170 3.45 0.13 28.59
CA LYS A 170 2.28 1.00 28.45
C LYS A 170 1.69 0.98 27.03
N LEU A 171 2.53 0.79 26.00
CA LEU A 171 2.08 0.62 24.63
C LEU A 171 1.20 -0.63 24.46
N LEU A 172 1.54 -1.73 25.15
CA LEU A 172 0.70 -2.94 25.14
C LEU A 172 -0.69 -2.71 25.73
N SER A 173 -0.78 -1.86 26.75
CA SER A 173 -2.05 -1.46 27.37
C SER A 173 -2.79 -0.35 26.63
N GLY A 174 -2.35 0.02 25.42
CA GLY A 174 -3.08 0.93 24.54
C GLY A 174 -2.62 2.39 24.56
N LEU A 175 -1.53 2.73 25.24
CA LEU A 175 -0.94 4.08 25.18
C LEU A 175 -0.69 4.46 23.71
N LYS A 176 -1.07 5.67 23.31
CA LYS A 176 -0.72 6.23 22.00
C LYS A 176 0.60 6.97 22.15
N LEU A 177 1.59 6.61 21.32
CA LEU A 177 2.89 7.29 21.27
C LEU A 177 2.98 8.07 19.96
N ALA A 178 3.24 9.37 20.06
CA ALA A 178 3.47 10.22 18.90
C ALA A 178 4.82 9.86 18.23
N GLY A 179 4.91 10.07 16.92
CA GLY A 179 6.13 9.88 16.13
C GLY A 179 6.51 8.42 15.82
N ASN A 180 6.32 7.48 16.74
CA ASN A 180 6.85 6.10 16.66
C ASN A 180 5.83 5.09 16.09
N ILE A 181 5.39 5.28 14.84
CA ILE A 181 4.27 4.52 14.27
C ILE A 181 4.62 3.05 14.04
N ILE A 182 5.82 2.76 13.49
CA ILE A 182 6.19 1.40 13.12
C ILE A 182 6.47 0.55 14.37
N PRO A 183 7.31 0.98 15.33
CA PRO A 183 7.47 0.26 16.59
C PRO A 183 6.16 0.07 17.35
N ASP A 184 5.26 1.06 17.38
CA ASP A 184 3.93 0.94 17.98
C ASP A 184 3.14 -0.24 17.38
N ARG A 185 3.19 -0.39 16.05
CA ARG A 185 2.51 -1.48 15.35
C ARG A 185 3.11 -2.84 15.67
N PHE A 186 4.43 -2.94 15.75
CA PHE A 186 5.11 -4.17 16.19
C PHE A 186 4.75 -4.58 17.62
N ILE A 187 4.73 -3.62 18.54
CA ILE A 187 4.42 -3.88 19.95
C ILE A 187 2.94 -4.24 20.11
N LYS A 188 2.01 -3.46 19.54
CA LYS A 188 0.57 -3.67 19.75
C LYS A 188 -0.01 -4.86 18.99
N HIS A 189 0.37 -5.05 17.73
CA HIS A 189 -0.27 -6.05 16.87
C HIS A 189 0.48 -7.38 16.87
N PHE A 190 1.81 -7.36 16.99
CA PHE A 190 2.62 -8.60 17.00
C PHE A 190 3.12 -8.98 18.39
N LYS A 191 2.87 -8.13 19.40
CA LYS A 191 3.28 -8.37 20.80
C LYS A 191 4.80 -8.53 20.95
N LEU A 192 5.57 -7.92 20.06
CA LEU A 192 7.03 -7.97 20.05
C LEU A 192 7.63 -6.76 20.77
N LEU A 193 7.67 -6.78 22.11
CA LEU A 193 8.21 -5.65 22.91
C LEU A 193 9.65 -5.31 22.52
N SER A 194 10.48 -6.34 22.28
CA SER A 194 11.90 -6.19 21.96
C SER A 194 12.18 -5.60 20.57
N PHE A 195 11.14 -5.37 19.75
CA PHE A 195 11.26 -4.53 18.56
C PHE A 195 11.49 -3.06 18.92
N GLY A 196 11.02 -2.62 20.09
CA GLY A 196 11.25 -1.26 20.58
C GLY A 196 12.72 -0.93 20.90
N ASP A 197 13.62 -1.92 20.90
CA ASP A 197 15.07 -1.66 20.98
C ASP A 197 15.65 -1.17 19.65
N LEU A 198 14.96 -1.42 18.54
CA LEU A 198 15.46 -1.12 17.21
C LEU A 198 15.26 0.36 16.89
N LYS A 199 16.22 0.92 16.16
CA LYS A 199 16.15 2.27 15.61
C LYS A 199 15.92 2.19 14.10
N GLY A 200 15.03 3.01 13.55
CA GLY A 200 14.79 3.00 12.11
C GLY A 200 14.32 4.33 11.56
N ILE A 201 14.17 4.36 10.24
CA ILE A 201 13.70 5.52 9.49
C ILE A 201 12.32 5.21 8.91
N ARG A 202 11.33 6.04 9.23
CA ARG A 202 10.06 6.04 8.53
C ARG A 202 10.08 7.10 7.44
N ILE A 203 9.89 6.71 6.18
CA ILE A 203 9.52 7.63 5.12
C ILE A 203 8.10 8.14 5.43
N VAL A 204 8.01 9.40 5.83
CA VAL A 204 6.75 10.08 6.14
C VAL A 204 6.07 10.48 4.84
N ARG A 205 6.83 11.12 3.94
CA ARG A 205 6.38 11.48 2.60
C ARG A 205 7.49 11.27 1.58
N ILE A 206 7.10 10.81 0.41
CA ILE A 206 7.95 10.76 -0.78
C ILE A 206 7.11 11.19 -1.96
N ALA A 207 7.57 12.22 -2.66
CA ALA A 207 6.89 12.78 -3.80
C ALA A 207 7.88 13.08 -4.92
N THR A 208 7.43 12.89 -6.16
CA THR A 208 8.21 13.18 -7.36
C THR A 208 7.48 14.26 -8.14
N HIS A 209 8.24 15.13 -8.78
CA HIS A 209 7.71 16.20 -9.60
C HIS A 209 6.65 15.69 -10.59
N PRO A 210 5.47 16.33 -10.70
CA PRO A 210 4.33 15.75 -11.42
C PRO A 210 4.57 15.43 -12.89
N GLN A 211 5.37 16.25 -13.59
CA GLN A 211 5.68 16.05 -15.02
C GLN A 211 6.56 14.83 -15.30
N VAL A 212 7.26 14.31 -14.28
CA VAL A 212 8.33 13.29 -14.45
C VAL A 212 8.15 12.09 -13.52
N MET A 213 6.90 11.85 -13.11
CA MET A 213 6.54 10.62 -12.42
C MET A 213 6.77 9.39 -13.31
N ASN A 214 7.00 8.24 -12.68
CA ASN A 214 7.29 6.97 -13.35
C ASN A 214 8.61 6.93 -14.16
N LYS A 215 9.48 7.93 -14.02
CA LYS A 215 10.85 7.95 -14.59
C LYS A 215 11.91 7.29 -13.67
N GLY A 216 11.51 6.73 -12.54
CA GLY A 216 12.40 6.02 -11.61
C GLY A 216 13.05 6.88 -10.51
N LEU A 217 12.82 8.20 -10.49
CA LEU A 217 13.35 9.12 -9.48
C LEU A 217 13.05 8.69 -8.03
N GLY A 218 11.81 8.27 -7.74
CA GLY A 218 11.43 7.78 -6.42
C GLY A 218 12.19 6.52 -5.99
N SER A 219 12.51 5.62 -6.93
CA SER A 219 13.34 4.44 -6.63
C SER A 219 14.81 4.83 -6.46
N TYR A 220 15.27 5.81 -7.24
CA TYR A 220 16.63 6.34 -7.13
C TYR A 220 16.88 6.97 -5.75
N VAL A 221 15.97 7.85 -5.28
CA VAL A 221 16.13 8.50 -3.97
C VAL A 221 16.07 7.49 -2.83
N LEU A 222 15.20 6.47 -2.88
CA LEU A 222 15.13 5.44 -1.85
C LEU A 222 16.45 4.67 -1.75
N ARG A 223 17.05 4.31 -2.88
CA ARG A 223 18.37 3.67 -2.89
C ARG A 223 19.45 4.58 -2.30
N LYS A 224 19.43 5.88 -2.60
CA LYS A 224 20.38 6.84 -2.01
C LYS A 224 20.20 7.03 -0.51
N ILE A 225 18.97 7.05 -0.02
CA ILE A 225 18.67 7.06 1.41
C ILE A 225 19.18 5.76 2.06
N GLU A 226 18.93 4.60 1.46
CA GLU A 226 19.41 3.31 1.94
C GLU A 226 20.95 3.26 2.00
N GLU A 227 21.64 3.74 0.95
CA GLU A 227 23.10 3.90 0.92
C GLU A 227 23.59 4.83 2.06
N GLU A 228 22.89 5.94 2.29
CA GLU A 228 23.25 6.92 3.31
C GLU A 228 23.12 6.35 4.74
N ILE A 229 22.04 5.63 5.04
CA ILE A 229 21.76 5.15 6.39
C ILE A 229 22.40 3.80 6.70
N SER A 230 22.87 3.09 5.67
CA SER A 230 23.60 1.84 5.83
C SER A 230 24.87 2.05 6.68
N GLY A 231 25.05 1.22 7.71
CA GLY A 231 26.17 1.32 8.63
C GLY A 231 26.07 2.42 9.69
N LYS A 232 25.02 3.26 9.69
CA LYS A 232 24.79 4.31 10.71
C LYS A 232 23.99 3.85 11.94
N GLY A 233 23.90 2.53 12.16
CA GLY A 233 23.18 1.96 13.30
C GLY A 233 21.65 1.92 13.16
N TYR A 234 21.11 2.13 11.95
CA TYR A 234 19.69 1.91 11.66
C TYR A 234 19.42 0.43 11.36
N ASP A 235 18.36 -0.10 11.96
CA ASP A 235 17.95 -1.49 11.85
C ASP A 235 16.95 -1.72 10.71
N TRP A 236 16.16 -0.71 10.36
CA TRP A 236 15.09 -0.82 9.37
C TRP A 236 14.76 0.54 8.73
N ILE A 237 14.15 0.47 7.55
CA ILE A 237 13.50 1.60 6.89
C ILE A 237 12.08 1.19 6.48
N GLY A 238 11.09 2.07 6.63
CA GLY A 238 9.70 1.71 6.35
C GLY A 238 8.84 2.91 5.97
N ALA A 239 7.58 2.65 5.63
CA ALA A 239 6.62 3.69 5.23
C ALA A 239 5.19 3.27 5.57
N GLY A 240 4.31 4.25 5.77
CA GLY A 240 2.87 4.05 5.89
C GLY A 240 2.13 4.87 4.84
N PHE A 241 1.20 4.27 4.09
CA PHE A 241 0.51 4.93 2.99
C PHE A 241 -0.86 4.29 2.70
N GLY A 242 -1.72 4.96 1.93
CA GLY A 242 -3.00 4.44 1.49
C GLY A 242 -2.86 3.27 0.51
N ALA A 243 -3.66 2.22 0.67
CA ALA A 243 -3.57 0.95 -0.03
C ALA A 243 -4.05 1.06 -1.48
N SER A 244 -3.23 1.66 -2.34
CA SER A 244 -3.42 1.70 -3.80
C SER A 244 -2.48 0.70 -4.48
N LYS A 245 -2.91 0.18 -5.64
CA LYS A 245 -2.09 -0.71 -6.48
C LYS A 245 -0.77 -0.06 -6.88
N GLU A 246 -0.80 1.21 -7.27
CA GLU A 246 0.37 1.95 -7.76
C GLU A 246 1.40 2.15 -6.65
N LEU A 247 0.97 2.64 -5.48
CA LEU A 247 1.85 2.88 -4.34
C LEU A 247 2.41 1.56 -3.81
N LEU A 248 1.57 0.55 -3.61
CA LEU A 248 2.03 -0.74 -3.11
C LEU A 248 3.04 -1.38 -4.09
N ASN A 249 2.81 -1.26 -5.40
CA ASN A 249 3.74 -1.75 -6.42
C ASN A 249 5.09 -1.00 -6.38
N PHE A 250 5.07 0.32 -6.16
CA PHE A 250 6.29 1.11 -5.98
C PHE A 250 7.12 0.57 -4.81
N TRP A 251 6.52 0.39 -3.63
CA TRP A 251 7.23 -0.10 -2.45
C TRP A 251 7.75 -1.54 -2.61
N ILE A 252 6.92 -2.44 -3.15
CA ILE A 252 7.31 -3.84 -3.40
C ILE A 252 8.48 -3.93 -4.38
N LYS A 253 8.47 -3.15 -5.47
CA LYS A 253 9.58 -3.12 -6.43
C LYS A 253 10.90 -2.63 -5.82
N ASN A 254 10.82 -1.81 -4.77
CA ASN A 254 11.99 -1.37 -4.00
C ASN A 254 12.37 -2.33 -2.85
N ASN A 255 11.78 -3.54 -2.83
CA ASN A 255 12.02 -4.61 -1.85
C ASN A 255 11.53 -4.28 -0.43
N TYR A 256 10.49 -3.46 -0.30
CA TYR A 256 9.80 -3.26 0.97
C TYR A 256 8.69 -4.30 1.14
N ILE A 257 8.50 -4.73 2.38
CA ILE A 257 7.67 -5.88 2.73
C ILE A 257 6.45 -5.38 3.51
N PRO A 258 5.21 -5.68 3.08
CA PRO A 258 4.03 -5.29 3.83
C PRO A 258 3.96 -6.07 5.15
N ILE A 259 3.77 -5.36 6.26
CA ILE A 259 3.64 -5.96 7.60
C ILE A 259 2.33 -5.60 8.28
N HIS A 260 1.56 -4.65 7.75
CA HIS A 260 0.28 -4.28 8.36
C HIS A 260 -0.66 -3.65 7.34
N ILE A 261 -1.95 -3.85 7.56
CA ILE A 261 -3.05 -3.12 6.95
C ILE A 261 -4.02 -2.70 8.07
N SER A 262 -4.51 -1.47 8.04
CA SER A 262 -5.51 -0.99 9.00
C SER A 262 -6.84 -1.70 8.77
N PRO A 263 -7.62 -2.02 9.83
CA PRO A 263 -8.92 -2.65 9.68
C PRO A 263 -9.98 -1.74 9.06
N ASP A 264 -9.82 -0.42 9.26
CA ASP A 264 -10.73 0.60 8.76
C ASP A 264 -10.06 1.42 7.67
N ARG A 265 -10.88 1.91 6.74
CA ARG A 265 -10.49 2.91 5.76
C ARG A 265 -10.33 4.26 6.44
N ASN A 266 -9.34 5.02 6.02
CA ASN A 266 -9.23 6.42 6.43
C ASN A 266 -10.48 7.18 5.96
N PRO A 267 -11.18 7.94 6.83
CA PRO A 267 -12.44 8.60 6.48
C PRO A 267 -12.29 9.66 5.39
N ILE A 268 -11.07 10.20 5.21
CA ILE A 268 -10.77 11.25 4.22
C ILE A 268 -10.40 10.62 2.88
N SER A 269 -9.43 9.70 2.84
CA SER A 269 -8.99 9.11 1.57
C SER A 269 -9.88 7.97 1.07
N GLY A 270 -10.63 7.34 1.97
CA GLY A 270 -11.40 6.13 1.69
C GLY A 270 -10.52 4.90 1.44
N GLU A 271 -9.24 4.94 1.76
CA GLU A 271 -8.29 3.84 1.55
C GLU A 271 -7.89 3.20 2.89
N TYR A 272 -7.63 1.89 2.88
CA TYR A 272 -6.93 1.24 3.99
C TYR A 272 -5.50 1.76 4.09
N THR A 273 -4.91 1.82 5.29
CA THR A 273 -3.51 2.19 5.46
C THR A 273 -2.66 0.93 5.48
N VAL A 274 -1.65 0.84 4.63
CA VAL A 274 -0.65 -0.23 4.64
C VAL A 274 0.67 0.29 5.20
N ILE A 275 1.34 -0.54 5.99
CA ILE A 275 2.71 -0.30 6.42
C ILE A 275 3.61 -1.32 5.76
N VAL A 276 4.69 -0.83 5.17
CA VAL A 276 5.77 -1.62 4.59
C VAL A 276 7.08 -1.33 5.30
N ILE A 277 7.97 -2.32 5.34
CA ILE A 277 9.27 -2.22 6.01
C ILE A 277 10.33 -3.03 5.27
N LYS A 278 11.57 -2.57 5.34
CA LYS A 278 12.74 -3.24 4.78
C LYS A 278 13.80 -3.37 5.88
N PRO A 279 14.33 -4.58 6.12
CA PRO A 279 15.39 -4.77 7.11
C PRO A 279 16.72 -4.17 6.61
N LEU A 280 17.44 -3.52 7.51
CA LEU A 280 18.83 -3.09 7.33
C LEU A 280 19.80 -3.87 8.22
N SER A 281 19.29 -4.49 9.29
CA SER A 281 20.05 -5.40 10.15
C SER A 281 19.48 -6.82 10.17
N GLU A 282 20.34 -7.81 10.45
CA GLU A 282 19.90 -9.21 10.62
C GLU A 282 18.96 -9.39 11.81
N ARG A 283 19.08 -8.54 12.85
CA ARG A 283 18.13 -8.51 13.96
C ARG A 283 16.74 -8.08 13.48
N ALA A 284 16.63 -6.97 12.75
CA ALA A 284 15.37 -6.51 12.19
C ALA A 284 14.74 -7.54 11.25
N LYS A 285 15.55 -8.17 10.40
CA LYS A 285 15.09 -9.20 9.45
C LYS A 285 14.36 -10.35 10.14
N LYS A 286 14.82 -10.81 11.30
CA LYS A 286 14.15 -11.85 12.10
C LYS A 286 12.77 -11.39 12.58
N TYR A 287 12.67 -10.16 13.11
CA TYR A 287 11.38 -9.60 13.56
C TYR A 287 10.41 -9.39 12.40
N ILE A 288 10.89 -8.85 11.28
CA ILE A 288 10.07 -8.58 10.09
C ILE A 288 9.57 -9.90 9.50
N LEU A 289 10.41 -10.95 9.43
CA LEU A 289 9.97 -12.28 9.00
C LEU A 289 8.88 -12.86 9.91
N TYR A 290 9.02 -12.70 11.23
CA TYR A 290 8.00 -13.15 12.18
C TYR A 290 6.69 -12.38 11.99
N ALA A 291 6.75 -11.05 11.97
CA ALA A 291 5.59 -10.18 11.77
C ALA A 291 4.90 -10.43 10.42
N PHE A 292 5.67 -10.69 9.36
CA PHE A 292 5.13 -11.02 8.05
C PHE A 292 4.34 -12.33 8.06
N ASN A 293 4.83 -13.39 8.72
CA ASN A 293 4.08 -14.64 8.83
C ASN A 293 2.74 -14.42 9.56
N GLU A 294 2.76 -13.70 10.67
CA GLU A 294 1.56 -13.32 11.43
C GLU A 294 0.61 -12.44 10.61
N PHE A 295 1.15 -11.52 9.81
CA PHE A 295 0.39 -10.66 8.92
C PHE A 295 -0.38 -11.47 7.88
N ILE A 296 0.27 -12.45 7.23
CA ILE A 296 -0.39 -13.32 6.26
C ILE A 296 -1.52 -14.12 6.91
N ILE A 297 -1.27 -14.72 8.09
CA ILE A 297 -2.29 -15.46 8.85
C ILE A 297 -3.50 -14.57 9.12
N LYS A 298 -3.27 -13.37 9.65
CA LYS A 298 -4.34 -12.41 9.96
C LYS A 298 -5.09 -11.95 8.72
N LEU A 299 -4.38 -11.61 7.65
CA LEU A 299 -4.99 -11.08 6.43
C LEU A 299 -5.88 -12.12 5.77
N VAL A 300 -5.39 -13.34 5.52
CA VAL A 300 -6.17 -14.42 4.90
C VAL A 300 -7.46 -14.71 5.68
N ASN A 301 -7.38 -14.74 7.02
CA ASN A 301 -8.55 -14.98 7.88
C ASN A 301 -9.51 -13.79 7.96
N SER A 302 -9.06 -12.59 7.60
CA SER A 302 -9.86 -11.35 7.69
C SER A 302 -10.39 -10.87 6.33
N LEU A 303 -10.02 -11.53 5.22
CA LEU A 303 -10.43 -11.09 3.88
C LEU A 303 -11.95 -11.13 3.66
N SER A 304 -12.68 -12.02 4.35
CA SER A 304 -14.13 -12.16 4.20
C SER A 304 -14.95 -11.13 4.98
N SER A 305 -14.35 -10.31 5.85
CA SER A 305 -15.09 -9.34 6.68
C SER A 305 -14.50 -7.93 6.59
N PRO A 306 -13.49 -7.51 7.38
CA PRO A 306 -13.00 -6.14 7.33
C PRO A 306 -12.41 -5.77 5.96
N TYR A 307 -11.99 -6.75 5.15
CA TYR A 307 -11.40 -6.52 3.83
C TYR A 307 -12.20 -7.11 2.67
N TYR A 308 -13.52 -7.29 2.87
CA TYR A 308 -14.42 -7.81 1.83
C TYR A 308 -14.41 -6.96 0.55
N ASP A 309 -14.26 -5.65 0.71
CA ASP A 309 -14.25 -4.64 -0.36
C ASP A 309 -12.85 -4.23 -0.82
N LEU A 310 -11.79 -4.88 -0.31
CA LEU A 310 -10.42 -4.66 -0.75
C LEU A 310 -10.27 -5.16 -2.20
N GLU A 311 -9.59 -4.38 -3.05
CA GLU A 311 -9.35 -4.80 -4.43
C GLU A 311 -8.56 -6.12 -4.45
N PRO A 312 -9.00 -7.16 -5.20
CA PRO A 312 -8.32 -8.45 -5.24
C PRO A 312 -6.84 -8.36 -5.65
N THR A 313 -6.50 -7.40 -6.49
CA THR A 313 -5.12 -7.10 -6.92
C THR A 313 -4.26 -6.60 -5.77
N VAL A 314 -4.79 -5.70 -4.93
CA VAL A 314 -4.09 -5.20 -3.73
C VAL A 314 -3.95 -6.34 -2.71
N ALA A 315 -5.01 -7.13 -2.50
CA ALA A 315 -4.95 -8.31 -1.64
C ALA A 315 -3.90 -9.33 -2.12
N GLU A 316 -3.80 -9.61 -3.44
CA GLU A 316 -2.77 -10.50 -3.99
C GLU A 316 -1.37 -9.97 -3.70
N MET A 317 -1.15 -8.68 -3.90
CA MET A 317 0.13 -8.04 -3.63
C MET A 317 0.50 -8.16 -2.15
N LEU A 318 -0.44 -7.93 -1.22
CA LEU A 318 -0.18 -8.11 0.21
C LEU A 318 0.13 -9.57 0.59
N LEU A 319 -0.45 -10.54 -0.12
CA LEU A 319 -0.27 -11.98 0.11
C LEU A 319 0.90 -12.62 -0.66
N ARG A 320 1.72 -11.85 -1.37
CA ARG A 320 2.89 -12.40 -2.09
C ARG A 320 3.92 -12.98 -1.14
N LYS A 321 4.69 -13.95 -1.63
CA LYS A 321 5.80 -14.56 -0.89
C LYS A 321 7.04 -13.67 -0.95
N TYR A 322 7.13 -12.70 -0.05
CA TYR A 322 8.33 -11.85 0.09
C TYR A 322 9.51 -12.57 0.72
N PHE A 323 9.22 -13.59 1.51
CA PHE A 323 10.20 -14.50 2.08
C PHE A 323 9.91 -15.91 1.58
N VAL A 324 10.94 -16.63 1.18
CA VAL A 324 10.85 -18.03 0.78
C VAL A 324 11.63 -18.88 1.77
N LYS A 325 10.96 -19.86 2.37
CA LYS A 325 11.56 -20.82 3.30
C LYS A 325 11.88 -22.12 2.55
N LYS A 326 13.13 -22.56 2.61
CA LYS A 326 13.51 -23.89 2.10
C LYS A 326 12.98 -24.96 3.04
N ASN A 327 12.54 -26.10 2.49
CA ASN A 327 12.16 -27.31 3.22
C ASN A 327 11.02 -27.17 4.23
N MET A 328 10.15 -26.16 4.08
CA MET A 328 8.93 -26.08 4.89
C MET A 328 7.85 -26.98 4.27
N VAL A 329 7.35 -27.94 5.05
CA VAL A 329 6.22 -28.77 4.66
C VAL A 329 4.98 -28.24 5.38
N ILE A 330 4.00 -27.77 4.61
CA ILE A 330 2.68 -27.38 5.13
C ILE A 330 1.65 -28.32 4.54
N LYS A 331 0.65 -28.67 5.34
CA LYS A 331 -0.52 -29.44 4.89
C LYS A 331 -1.80 -28.79 5.40
N PRO A 332 -2.88 -28.79 4.60
CA PRO A 332 -4.18 -28.33 5.04
C PRO A 332 -4.69 -29.19 6.20
N ASN A 333 -5.26 -28.55 7.22
CA ASN A 333 -5.80 -29.23 8.39
C ASN A 333 -7.26 -29.65 8.16
N LEU A 334 -7.45 -30.70 7.34
CA LEU A 334 -8.76 -31.22 6.99
C LEU A 334 -9.09 -32.51 7.75
N THR A 335 -10.32 -32.58 8.26
CA THR A 335 -10.94 -33.82 8.77
C THR A 335 -11.12 -34.85 7.65
N LEU A 336 -11.36 -36.11 8.01
CA LEU A 336 -11.62 -37.18 7.02
C LEU A 336 -12.83 -36.86 6.13
N VAL A 337 -13.94 -36.38 6.72
CA VAL A 337 -15.17 -36.03 5.98
C VAL A 337 -14.95 -34.83 5.06
N GLN A 338 -14.18 -33.83 5.49
CA GLN A 338 -13.82 -32.69 4.63
C GLN A 338 -12.98 -33.14 3.44
N LYS A 339 -12.00 -34.02 3.64
CA LYS A 339 -11.21 -34.59 2.54
C LYS A 339 -12.11 -35.35 1.55
N ALA A 340 -13.08 -36.13 2.04
CA ALA A 340 -14.01 -36.85 1.18
C ALA A 340 -14.85 -35.90 0.30
N ARG A 341 -15.49 -34.88 0.90
CA ARG A 341 -16.24 -33.86 0.15
C ARG A 341 -15.38 -33.09 -0.84
N LEU A 342 -14.13 -32.79 -0.47
CA LEU A 342 -13.17 -32.11 -1.33
C LEU A 342 -12.83 -32.96 -2.57
N ILE A 343 -12.65 -34.28 -2.40
CA ILE A 343 -12.46 -35.21 -3.51
C ILE A 343 -13.70 -35.22 -4.42
N SER A 344 -14.90 -35.35 -3.87
CA SER A 344 -16.14 -35.32 -4.66
C SER A 344 -16.31 -34.01 -5.44
N TYR A 345 -15.93 -32.86 -4.87
CA TYR A 345 -15.92 -31.59 -5.61
C TYR A 345 -14.96 -31.60 -6.80
N ILE A 346 -13.73 -32.10 -6.61
CA ILE A 346 -12.71 -32.21 -7.66
C ILE A 346 -13.16 -33.16 -8.78
N MET A 347 -13.88 -34.23 -8.42
CA MET A 347 -14.45 -35.21 -9.35
C MET A 347 -15.77 -34.75 -10.00
N ASN A 348 -16.20 -33.50 -9.75
CA ASN A 348 -17.44 -32.94 -10.29
C ASN A 348 -18.71 -33.65 -9.80
N GLU A 349 -18.66 -34.29 -8.63
CA GLU A 349 -19.80 -34.94 -7.95
C GLU A 349 -20.51 -33.96 -6.98
N MET A 350 -19.84 -32.86 -6.59
CA MET A 350 -20.36 -31.85 -5.66
C MET A 350 -20.14 -30.42 -6.16
N THR A 351 -20.96 -29.50 -5.67
CA THR A 351 -20.80 -28.05 -5.90
C THR A 351 -19.84 -27.43 -4.89
N LEU A 352 -19.25 -26.28 -5.25
CA LEU A 352 -18.30 -25.58 -4.39
C LEU A 352 -18.93 -25.20 -3.04
N GLU A 353 -20.19 -24.81 -3.05
CA GLU A 353 -20.93 -24.34 -1.88
C GLU A 353 -21.01 -25.42 -0.79
N THR A 354 -21.15 -26.69 -1.18
CA THR A 354 -21.23 -27.83 -0.24
C THR A 354 -19.89 -28.23 0.39
N CYS A 355 -18.78 -27.75 -0.19
CA CYS A 355 -17.42 -28.04 0.27
C CYS A 355 -16.59 -26.78 0.54
N MET A 356 -17.24 -25.63 0.72
CA MET A 356 -16.57 -24.33 0.85
C MET A 356 -15.59 -24.30 2.04
N ASP A 357 -15.94 -24.95 3.15
CA ASP A 357 -15.09 -25.05 4.33
C ASP A 357 -13.77 -25.80 4.02
N ALA A 358 -13.86 -26.93 3.32
CA ALA A 358 -12.69 -27.72 2.92
C ALA A 358 -11.84 -27.01 1.85
N VAL A 359 -12.50 -26.39 0.86
CA VAL A 359 -11.81 -25.62 -0.19
C VAL A 359 -11.12 -24.39 0.39
N LYS A 360 -11.77 -23.66 1.30
CA LYS A 360 -11.19 -22.49 1.96
C LYS A 360 -9.94 -22.86 2.75
N GLU A 361 -9.91 -23.98 3.45
CA GLU A 361 -8.73 -24.45 4.18
C GLU A 361 -7.55 -24.76 3.23
N VAL A 362 -7.80 -25.43 2.11
CA VAL A 362 -6.75 -25.69 1.08
C VAL A 362 -6.23 -24.39 0.46
N VAL A 363 -7.12 -23.47 0.13
CA VAL A 363 -6.74 -22.16 -0.44
C VAL A 363 -6.00 -21.31 0.58
N SER A 364 -6.46 -21.28 1.84
CA SER A 364 -5.78 -20.55 2.91
C SER A 364 -4.38 -21.10 3.13
N THR A 365 -4.25 -22.44 3.15
CA THR A 365 -2.97 -23.13 3.21
C THR A 365 -2.03 -22.70 2.09
N TYR A 366 -2.53 -22.58 0.85
CA TYR A 366 -1.72 -22.10 -0.27
C TYR A 366 -1.13 -20.70 -0.04
N PHE A 367 -1.89 -19.78 0.55
CA PHE A 367 -1.39 -18.44 0.86
C PHE A 367 -0.50 -18.40 2.12
N TYR A 368 -0.66 -19.34 3.06
CA TYR A 368 0.27 -19.56 4.18
C TYR A 368 1.59 -20.20 3.74
N ASP A 369 1.58 -20.89 2.61
CA ASP A 369 2.70 -21.68 2.15
C ASP A 369 3.82 -20.83 1.58
N LEU A 370 4.73 -20.36 2.45
CA LEU A 370 5.95 -19.66 2.06
C LEU A 370 7.08 -20.61 1.60
N SER A 371 6.79 -21.89 1.34
CA SER A 371 7.80 -22.81 0.82
C SER A 371 8.16 -22.53 -0.63
N SER A 372 9.38 -22.92 -1.01
CA SER A 372 9.85 -22.90 -2.40
C SER A 372 9.11 -23.88 -3.31
N ASN A 373 8.46 -24.90 -2.73
CA ASN A 373 7.86 -26.00 -3.48
C ASN A 373 6.39 -25.77 -3.80
N ALA A 374 5.76 -24.76 -3.20
CA ALA A 374 4.35 -24.51 -3.44
C ALA A 374 4.08 -24.16 -4.93
N PRO A 375 2.91 -24.55 -5.46
CA PRO A 375 2.62 -24.45 -6.87
C PRO A 375 2.57 -23.01 -7.37
N THR A 376 3.08 -22.77 -8.58
CA THR A 376 2.99 -21.47 -9.23
C THR A 376 1.61 -21.32 -9.89
N LEU A 377 0.82 -20.36 -9.41
CA LEU A 377 -0.47 -20.00 -10.01
C LEU A 377 -0.34 -18.68 -10.78
N SER A 378 -1.10 -18.55 -11.88
CA SER A 378 -1.16 -17.29 -12.62
C SER A 378 -1.82 -16.19 -11.77
N LEU A 379 -1.57 -14.92 -12.12
CA LEU A 379 -2.23 -13.80 -11.43
C LEU A 379 -3.75 -13.95 -11.45
N LYS A 380 -4.34 -14.29 -12.62
CA LYS A 380 -5.79 -14.47 -12.76
C LYS A 380 -6.34 -15.56 -11.84
N ASP A 381 -5.61 -16.67 -11.70
CA ASP A 381 -5.99 -17.78 -10.81
C ASP A 381 -5.97 -17.36 -9.34
N LYS A 382 -4.94 -16.63 -8.91
CA LYS A 382 -4.87 -16.10 -7.54
C LYS A 382 -5.98 -15.11 -7.25
N LEU A 383 -6.28 -14.19 -8.18
CA LEU A 383 -7.36 -13.22 -8.02
C LEU A 383 -8.73 -13.91 -7.91
N LEU A 384 -8.94 -14.99 -8.66
CA LEU A 384 -10.13 -15.82 -8.57
C LEU A 384 -10.25 -16.47 -7.19
N LEU A 385 -9.18 -17.09 -6.68
CA LEU A 385 -9.17 -17.67 -5.33
C LEU A 385 -9.41 -16.62 -4.23
N ILE A 386 -8.76 -15.46 -4.34
CA ILE A 386 -8.92 -14.37 -3.37
C ILE A 386 -10.36 -13.85 -3.36
N SER A 387 -10.90 -13.47 -4.52
CA SER A 387 -12.25 -12.90 -4.62
C SER A 387 -13.31 -13.94 -4.24
N LYS A 388 -13.26 -15.15 -4.81
CA LYS A 388 -14.31 -16.15 -4.61
C LYS A 388 -14.23 -16.83 -3.24
N ILE A 389 -13.04 -17.25 -2.82
CA ILE A 389 -12.86 -18.14 -1.67
C ILE A 389 -12.53 -17.31 -0.42
N LEU A 390 -11.45 -16.52 -0.45
CA LEU A 390 -10.97 -15.81 0.74
C LEU A 390 -11.84 -14.61 1.13
N GLN A 391 -12.30 -13.82 0.16
CA GLN A 391 -13.28 -12.75 0.38
C GLN A 391 -14.72 -13.26 0.41
N SER A 392 -14.93 -14.55 0.10
CA SER A 392 -16.24 -15.20 0.16
C SER A 392 -17.33 -14.52 -0.69
N LYS A 393 -16.94 -13.88 -1.81
CA LYS A 393 -17.88 -13.24 -2.74
C LYS A 393 -18.74 -14.29 -3.46
N ASN A 394 -19.93 -13.89 -3.88
CA ASN A 394 -20.75 -14.71 -4.77
C ASN A 394 -20.21 -14.68 -6.21
N TRP A 395 -20.59 -15.66 -7.04
CA TRP A 395 -20.08 -15.78 -8.41
C TRP A 395 -20.36 -14.55 -9.27
N ARG A 396 -21.55 -13.94 -9.14
CA ARG A 396 -21.92 -12.72 -9.88
C ARG A 396 -20.95 -11.58 -9.58
N THR A 397 -20.66 -11.33 -8.31
CA THR A 397 -19.72 -10.28 -7.87
C THR A 397 -18.30 -10.59 -8.35
N THR A 398 -17.81 -11.82 -8.11
CA THR A 398 -16.47 -12.24 -8.54
C THR A 398 -16.27 -12.11 -10.04
N CYS A 399 -17.20 -12.64 -10.84
CA CYS A 399 -17.13 -12.61 -12.30
C CYS A 399 -17.18 -11.18 -12.84
N LYS A 400 -18.02 -10.31 -12.27
CA LYS A 400 -18.09 -8.90 -12.64
C LYS A 400 -16.79 -8.16 -12.32
N GLU A 401 -16.24 -8.38 -11.12
CA GLU A 401 -15.02 -7.73 -10.65
C GLU A 401 -13.78 -8.16 -11.46
N LEU A 402 -13.73 -9.43 -11.84
CA LEU A 402 -12.59 -10.00 -12.57
C LEU A 402 -12.77 -10.02 -14.10
N GLY A 403 -13.93 -9.62 -14.62
CA GLY A 403 -14.26 -9.68 -16.04
C GLY A 403 -14.24 -11.11 -16.60
N LEU A 404 -14.79 -12.07 -15.87
CA LEU A 404 -14.77 -13.51 -16.22
C LEU A 404 -16.17 -14.03 -16.51
N ASP A 405 -16.27 -14.99 -17.43
CA ASP A 405 -17.48 -15.80 -17.60
C ASP A 405 -17.70 -16.73 -16.37
N PRO A 406 -18.94 -16.86 -15.85
CA PRO A 406 -19.23 -17.73 -14.70
C PRO A 406 -18.88 -19.20 -14.88
N VAL A 407 -19.18 -19.79 -16.04
CA VAL A 407 -18.93 -21.23 -16.30
C VAL A 407 -17.42 -21.47 -16.34
N PHE A 408 -16.69 -20.58 -17.02
CA PHE A 408 -15.23 -20.59 -17.02
C PHE A 408 -14.66 -20.47 -15.61
N ALA A 409 -15.13 -19.51 -14.81
CA ALA A 409 -14.63 -19.28 -13.46
C ALA A 409 -14.86 -20.49 -12.52
N MET A 410 -16.02 -21.14 -12.60
CA MET A 410 -16.33 -22.35 -11.83
C MET A 410 -15.40 -23.52 -12.21
N LYS A 411 -15.27 -23.80 -13.52
CA LYS A 411 -14.39 -24.86 -14.02
C LYS A 411 -12.94 -24.59 -13.61
N LYS A 412 -12.47 -23.36 -13.80
CA LYS A 412 -11.11 -22.95 -13.47
C LYS A 412 -10.81 -23.07 -11.98
N THR A 413 -11.76 -22.68 -11.13
CA THR A 413 -11.62 -22.86 -9.67
C THR A 413 -11.38 -24.32 -9.32
N ARG A 414 -12.20 -25.25 -9.87
CA ARG A 414 -12.03 -26.69 -9.62
C ARG A 414 -10.67 -27.22 -10.09
N GLU A 415 -10.22 -26.80 -11.28
CA GLU A 415 -8.89 -27.16 -11.80
C GLU A 415 -7.76 -26.70 -10.86
N ILE A 416 -7.85 -25.47 -10.36
CA ILE A 416 -6.86 -24.93 -9.41
C ILE A 416 -6.88 -25.73 -8.11
N ILE A 417 -8.06 -26.03 -7.55
CA ILE A 417 -8.17 -26.84 -6.32
C ILE A 417 -7.59 -28.24 -6.55
N LYS A 418 -7.80 -28.85 -7.72
CA LYS A 418 -7.19 -30.14 -8.09
C LYS A 418 -5.66 -30.08 -8.04
N ILE A 419 -5.05 -29.01 -8.56
CA ILE A 419 -3.60 -28.79 -8.51
C ILE A 419 -3.12 -28.67 -7.06
N LEU A 420 -3.80 -27.87 -6.23
CA LEU A 420 -3.43 -27.67 -4.83
C LEU A 420 -3.53 -28.97 -4.01
N VAL A 421 -4.61 -29.74 -4.20
CA VAL A 421 -4.79 -31.02 -3.51
C VAL A 421 -3.72 -32.03 -3.92
N LYS A 422 -3.40 -32.12 -5.22
CA LYS A 422 -2.32 -32.98 -5.72
C LYS A 422 -0.98 -32.60 -5.08
N HIS A 423 -0.72 -31.31 -4.91
CA HIS A 423 0.50 -30.83 -4.27
C HIS A 423 0.58 -31.22 -2.79
N TYR A 424 -0.48 -31.01 -2.01
CA TYR A 424 -0.44 -31.22 -0.55
C TYR A 424 -0.61 -32.68 -0.11
N TYR A 425 -1.29 -33.50 -0.91
CA TYR A 425 -1.64 -34.87 -0.55
C TYR A 425 -1.12 -35.94 -1.51
N GLY A 426 -0.52 -35.56 -2.65
CA GLY A 426 0.02 -36.51 -3.63
C GLY A 426 -1.03 -37.00 -4.63
N SER A 427 -1.01 -38.30 -4.93
CA SER A 427 -1.96 -38.92 -5.88
C SER A 427 -3.41 -38.75 -5.40
N ILE A 428 -4.28 -38.26 -6.27
CA ILE A 428 -5.69 -38.01 -5.94
C ILE A 428 -6.46 -39.33 -5.88
N GLU A 429 -6.10 -40.27 -6.75
CA GLU A 429 -6.65 -41.60 -6.83
C GLU A 429 -6.32 -42.40 -5.55
N GLU A 430 -5.06 -42.41 -5.12
CA GLU A 430 -4.63 -43.05 -3.87
C GLU A 430 -5.29 -42.39 -2.64
N LEU A 431 -5.39 -41.06 -2.64
CA LEU A 431 -6.07 -40.33 -1.58
C LEU A 431 -7.55 -40.71 -1.49
N ARG A 432 -8.24 -40.83 -2.63
CA ARG A 432 -9.65 -41.25 -2.71
C ARG A 432 -9.83 -42.66 -2.13
N GLU A 433 -9.06 -43.64 -2.60
CA GLU A 433 -9.15 -45.02 -2.13
C GLU A 433 -8.89 -45.10 -0.62
N LYS A 434 -7.84 -44.42 -0.13
CA LYS A 434 -7.52 -44.39 1.30
C LYS A 434 -8.65 -43.80 2.14
N ILE A 435 -9.26 -42.70 1.68
CA ILE A 435 -10.38 -42.06 2.38
C ILE A 435 -11.59 -43.00 2.41
N PHE A 436 -11.97 -43.59 1.28
CA PHE A 436 -13.16 -44.42 1.17
C PHE A 436 -13.03 -45.69 2.00
N ASN A 437 -11.88 -46.38 1.93
CA ASN A 437 -11.56 -47.52 2.79
C ASN A 437 -11.60 -47.18 4.29
N THR A 438 -11.28 -45.94 4.65
CA THR A 438 -11.36 -45.50 6.06
C THR A 438 -12.80 -45.24 6.46
N LEU A 439 -13.60 -44.59 5.61
CA LEU A 439 -15.00 -44.28 5.87
C LEU A 439 -15.85 -45.56 6.01
N GLU A 440 -15.61 -46.59 5.21
CA GLU A 440 -16.30 -47.89 5.31
C GLU A 440 -16.08 -48.59 6.65
N LYS A 441 -14.96 -48.31 7.32
CA LYS A 441 -14.61 -48.89 8.62
C LYS A 441 -15.21 -48.13 9.80
N ILE A 442 -15.78 -46.94 9.58
CA ILE A 442 -16.40 -46.17 10.66
C ILE A 442 -17.75 -46.80 11.01
N ARG A 443 -17.82 -47.37 12.21
CA ARG A 443 -19.06 -47.74 12.89
C ARG A 443 -19.06 -47.03 14.24
N PHE A 444 -20.13 -46.30 14.53
CA PHE A 444 -20.32 -45.62 15.82
C PHE A 444 -21.02 -46.55 16.81
#